data_AF-A0A927M285-F1
#
_entry.id   AF-A0A927M285-F1
#
_cell.length_a   1.000
_cell.length_b   1.000
_cell.length_c   1.000
_cell.angle_alpha   90.00
_cell.angle_beta   90.00
_cell.angle_gamma   90.00
#
_symmetry.space_group_name_H-M   'P 1'
#
loop_
_entity.id
_entity.type
_entity.pdbx_description
1 polymer ?
#
loop_
_entity_poly.entity_id
_entity_poly.type
_entity_poly.pdbx_seq_one_letter_code
_entity_poly.pdbx_strand_id
1 'polypeptide(L)'
;MTTSPDTVVTAAAVAGGAGDAPDSGSGSGGRDRYLDMWRAAALVRVVTYHVLGWIWLTVLFPAMGLMFALAGSLMASSLGRTGNSAVGRRLRRLLPPLWGFAAVAVTLLLVTGWRAAPTAALGWGEMVWWIFPARTPPVGGQSWAWAYNVVLWYIVTYLWLVLLSPVLLAVFRRWPWQSLALAIALPIAFRFNVVNVGGYFNEQATNVSAYLACWLLGFAHHDGLLRRIPARRYAIAVAALAVTGAAWVLVVGWSSGNYDLNRVAGGNTLWSMAFVATVLRFRPRLDWLGRIRPLDRLIELLNARAVTIYLWHLPAGVLSGALLAPVPVSGWVATVAVRLAGVWVLVAVAVALFGWIEDLAARRRPALVPARVSPARTRPSRVPAGSGAVESVPRKAVPRIAVAPGSGSGWHRAMASVVAVLAVGLAVMALNLWPGVTTRSPAQVARQEVTYHLSDLPMLVDGTSTPSSAPLSPTVAAAPGAVTVHGEVYPRAVLTAAPSRLRVQPPAGCGRLRAVIDVGADDAEVAFAVRADDVLVFESGVRSRSDQAEQIDVDVTRASFVDLVTSSPSGGAVGVWADPRFVCSP
;
A
#
# COMPACT_ATOMS: atom_id res chain seq x y z
N MET A 1 -10.10 2.34 -14.90
CA MET A 1 -8.64 2.31 -14.59
C MET A 1 -8.42 2.06 -13.12
N THR A 2 -8.17 0.80 -12.77
CA THR A 2 -7.98 0.32 -11.41
C THR A 2 -6.53 0.59 -10.98
N THR A 3 -6.39 1.45 -9.99
CA THR A 3 -5.12 2.00 -9.49
C THR A 3 -4.30 0.91 -8.80
N SER A 4 -3.02 0.80 -9.20
CA SER A 4 -2.06 -0.17 -8.65
C SER A 4 -1.70 0.16 -7.19
N PRO A 5 -1.71 -0.82 -6.27
CA PRO A 5 -1.44 -0.60 -4.85
C PRO A 5 0.05 -0.84 -4.52
N ASP A 6 0.95 0.06 -4.94
CA ASP A 6 2.40 -0.12 -4.75
C ASP A 6 3.06 1.06 -4.03
N THR A 7 2.85 1.22 -2.72
CA THR A 7 3.66 2.14 -1.89
C THR A 7 3.57 1.85 -0.40
N VAL A 8 4.30 0.85 0.05
CA VAL A 8 4.13 0.26 1.39
C VAL A 8 5.49 0.11 2.06
N VAL A 9 6.27 1.18 2.30
CA VAL A 9 7.53 0.97 3.05
C VAL A 9 7.91 2.03 4.13
N THR A 10 7.32 3.23 4.23
CA THR A 10 8.09 4.34 4.83
C THR A 10 7.74 4.64 6.32
N ALA A 11 6.54 4.33 6.86
CA ALA A 11 6.06 5.06 8.07
C ALA A 11 6.39 4.44 9.39
N ALA A 12 7.23 3.45 9.38
CA ALA A 12 7.39 2.66 10.56
C ALA A 12 8.55 3.18 11.43
N ALA A 13 9.49 3.92 10.82
CA ALA A 13 10.51 4.67 11.53
C ALA A 13 9.92 5.86 12.33
N VAL A 14 8.76 6.35 11.92
CA VAL A 14 7.94 7.41 12.54
C VAL A 14 7.48 7.01 13.94
N ALA A 15 7.01 5.78 14.09
CA ALA A 15 6.26 5.32 15.26
C ALA A 15 7.09 5.09 16.53
N GLY A 16 8.41 4.90 16.41
CA GLY A 16 9.30 4.76 17.56
C GLY A 16 10.43 5.78 17.64
N GLY A 17 10.57 6.68 16.66
CA GLY A 17 11.07 8.04 16.95
C GLY A 17 10.08 8.80 17.85
N ALA A 18 8.80 8.45 17.77
CA ALA A 18 7.77 8.86 18.71
C ALA A 18 7.80 8.12 20.08
N GLY A 19 8.75 7.20 20.31
CA GLY A 19 9.01 6.63 21.64
C GLY A 19 9.96 7.54 22.41
N ASP A 20 9.78 7.66 23.72
CA ASP A 20 10.81 8.26 24.58
C ASP A 20 12.17 7.56 24.35
N ALA A 21 13.22 8.35 24.24
CA ALA A 21 14.50 7.93 24.81
C ALA A 21 14.26 7.72 26.32
N PRO A 22 14.63 6.56 26.89
CA PRO A 22 14.28 6.23 28.26
C PRO A 22 15.00 7.16 29.24
N ASP A 23 14.27 8.00 29.96
CA ASP A 23 14.68 8.41 31.31
C ASP A 23 14.27 7.27 32.26
N SER A 24 15.16 6.28 32.41
CA SER A 24 15.05 5.29 33.47
C SER A 24 15.99 5.64 34.61
N GLY A 25 15.41 5.78 35.80
CA GLY A 25 16.14 5.90 37.06
C GLY A 25 17.22 4.82 37.19
N SER A 26 18.42 5.30 37.54
CA SER A 26 19.59 4.59 38.08
C SER A 26 19.73 3.09 37.77
N GLY A 27 20.47 2.81 36.70
CA GLY A 27 21.04 1.50 36.37
C GLY A 27 21.26 1.32 34.86
N SER A 28 22.28 1.98 34.30
CA SER A 28 22.81 1.77 32.92
C SER A 28 21.77 1.55 31.80
N GLY A 29 20.74 2.40 31.74
CA GLY A 29 19.67 2.38 30.73
C GLY A 29 20.13 2.95 29.38
N GLY A 30 20.93 2.19 28.63
CA GLY A 30 21.32 2.55 27.28
C GLY A 30 20.18 2.34 26.28
N ARG A 31 19.94 3.35 25.44
CA ARG A 31 19.15 3.27 24.19
C ARG A 31 19.57 2.03 23.38
N ASP A 32 18.60 1.24 22.93
CA ASP A 32 18.86 -0.03 22.24
C ASP A 32 19.36 0.22 20.80
N ARG A 33 20.68 0.39 20.68
CA ARG A 33 21.38 0.68 19.42
C ARG A 33 21.08 -0.33 18.30
N TYR A 34 20.85 -1.59 18.67
CA TYR A 34 20.55 -2.63 17.70
C TYR A 34 19.18 -2.38 17.06
N LEU A 35 18.16 -2.07 17.86
CA LEU A 35 16.84 -1.74 17.32
C LEU A 35 16.87 -0.43 16.55
N ASP A 36 17.59 0.58 17.01
CA ASP A 36 17.71 1.86 16.30
C ASP A 36 18.38 1.72 14.92
N MET A 37 19.37 0.85 14.80
CA MET A 37 19.99 0.51 13.51
C MET A 37 18.98 -0.15 12.58
N TRP A 38 18.19 -1.11 13.07
CA TRP A 38 17.14 -1.76 12.28
C TRP A 38 16.04 -0.78 11.83
N ARG A 39 15.69 0.19 12.67
CA ARG A 39 14.75 1.26 12.32
C ARG A 39 15.29 2.19 11.23
N ALA A 40 16.55 2.61 11.36
CA ALA A 40 17.21 3.44 10.36
C ALA A 40 17.37 2.67 9.04
N ALA A 41 17.78 1.40 9.09
CA ALA A 41 17.87 0.55 7.92
C ALA A 41 16.50 0.41 7.23
N ALA A 42 15.42 0.21 7.99
CA ALA A 42 14.06 0.15 7.45
C ALA A 42 13.69 1.44 6.71
N LEU A 43 14.05 2.61 7.28
CA LEU A 43 13.82 3.92 6.67
C LEU A 43 14.70 4.22 5.45
N VAL A 44 15.91 3.70 5.39
CA VAL A 44 16.74 3.83 4.18
C VAL A 44 16.18 2.92 3.09
N ARG A 45 15.93 1.65 3.43
CA ARG A 45 15.46 0.63 2.50
C ARG A 45 14.17 1.03 1.80
N VAL A 46 13.26 1.68 2.51
CA VAL A 46 12.07 2.23 1.86
C VAL A 46 12.37 3.29 0.83
N VAL A 47 13.14 4.32 1.19
CA VAL A 47 13.39 5.42 0.26
C VAL A 47 14.02 4.82 -0.99
N THR A 48 14.99 3.92 -0.83
CA THR A 48 15.57 3.15 -1.94
C THR A 48 14.53 2.36 -2.75
N TYR A 49 13.62 1.65 -2.09
CA TYR A 49 12.55 0.89 -2.74
C TYR A 49 11.66 1.78 -3.62
N HIS A 50 11.18 2.92 -3.12
CA HIS A 50 10.28 3.78 -3.89
C HIS A 50 11.01 4.57 -4.99
N VAL A 51 12.28 4.91 -4.79
CA VAL A 51 13.06 5.64 -5.79
C VAL A 51 13.43 4.73 -6.97
N LEU A 52 13.71 3.45 -6.71
CA LEU A 52 14.23 2.52 -7.72
C LEU A 52 13.19 1.49 -8.17
N GLY A 53 12.06 1.38 -7.48
CA GLY A 53 11.03 0.37 -7.72
C GLY A 53 11.44 -1.05 -7.34
N TRP A 54 12.56 -1.24 -6.64
CA TRP A 54 13.21 -2.54 -6.43
C TRP A 54 12.39 -3.50 -5.55
N ILE A 55 11.41 -4.17 -6.15
CA ILE A 55 10.46 -5.11 -5.53
C ILE A 55 11.14 -6.15 -4.62
N TRP A 56 12.25 -6.73 -5.07
CA TRP A 56 13.01 -7.73 -4.31
C TRP A 56 13.45 -7.27 -2.91
N LEU A 57 13.58 -5.95 -2.69
CA LEU A 57 13.89 -5.41 -1.37
C LEU A 57 12.79 -5.72 -0.34
N THR A 58 11.53 -5.91 -0.75
CA THR A 58 10.42 -6.17 0.20
C THR A 58 10.54 -7.56 0.80
N VAL A 59 11.02 -8.50 -0.01
CA VAL A 59 11.28 -9.87 0.42
C VAL A 59 12.61 -9.98 1.17
N LEU A 60 13.69 -9.35 0.68
CA LEU A 60 14.98 -9.36 1.38
C LEU A 60 14.87 -8.76 2.78
N PHE A 61 14.12 -7.66 2.89
CA PHE A 61 13.95 -6.93 4.12
C PHE A 61 12.50 -6.47 4.31
N PRO A 62 11.67 -7.27 5.00
CA PRO A 62 10.26 -6.96 5.28
C PRO A 62 10.13 -5.88 6.37
N ALA A 63 10.53 -4.66 6.00
CA ALA A 63 10.62 -3.51 6.89
C ALA A 63 9.30 -3.20 7.61
N MET A 64 8.14 -3.41 6.97
CA MET A 64 6.85 -3.06 7.55
C MET A 64 6.51 -3.92 8.76
N GLY A 65 6.59 -5.25 8.61
CA GLY A 65 6.38 -6.18 9.72
C GLY A 65 7.35 -5.90 10.88
N LEU A 66 8.65 -5.71 10.58
CA LEU A 66 9.65 -5.35 11.60
C LEU A 66 9.21 -4.17 12.43
N MET A 67 8.82 -3.10 11.77
CA MET A 67 8.63 -1.86 12.45
C MET A 67 7.28 -1.80 13.18
N PHE A 68 6.25 -2.50 12.70
CA PHE A 68 5.04 -2.77 13.50
C PHE A 68 5.36 -3.57 14.77
N ALA A 69 6.28 -4.55 14.70
CA ALA A 69 6.70 -5.28 15.88
C ALA A 69 7.49 -4.42 16.88
N LEU A 70 8.42 -3.59 16.40
CA LEU A 70 9.15 -2.66 17.26
C LEU A 70 8.19 -1.65 17.91
N ALA A 71 7.23 -1.14 17.14
CA ALA A 71 6.21 -0.22 17.63
C ALA A 71 5.29 -0.88 18.66
N GLY A 72 4.86 -2.12 18.43
CA GLY A 72 4.09 -2.92 19.40
C GLY A 72 4.86 -3.10 20.70
N SER A 73 6.15 -3.46 20.65
CA SER A 73 6.99 -3.59 21.85
C SER A 73 7.09 -2.28 22.64
N LEU A 74 7.29 -1.15 21.96
CA LEU A 74 7.32 0.17 22.58
C LEU A 74 5.94 0.59 23.12
N MET A 75 4.85 0.20 22.46
CA MET A 75 3.50 0.48 22.91
C MET A 75 3.16 -0.32 24.17
N ALA A 76 3.50 -1.60 24.25
CA ALA A 76 3.36 -2.40 25.47
C ALA A 76 4.13 -1.79 26.64
N SER A 77 5.37 -1.34 26.41
CA SER A 77 6.15 -0.60 27.40
C SER A 77 5.46 0.69 27.84
N SER A 78 4.94 1.47 26.89
CA SER A 78 4.28 2.74 27.17
C SER A 78 3.00 2.53 27.98
N LEU A 79 2.15 1.58 27.58
CA LEU A 79 0.94 1.19 28.29
C LEU A 79 1.25 0.68 29.70
N GLY A 80 2.32 -0.12 29.87
CA GLY A 80 2.76 -0.58 31.19
C GLY A 80 3.20 0.55 32.12
N ARG A 81 3.86 1.58 31.59
CA ARG A 81 4.35 2.73 32.38
C ARG A 81 3.27 3.75 32.74
N THR A 82 2.29 3.93 31.85
CA THR A 82 1.45 5.15 31.89
C THR A 82 -0.02 4.91 31.54
N GLY A 83 -0.43 3.64 31.39
CA GLY A 83 -1.80 3.25 31.05
C GLY A 83 -2.29 3.87 29.73
N ASN A 84 -3.59 4.12 29.64
CA ASN A 84 -4.27 4.59 28.42
C ASN A 84 -3.75 5.96 27.93
N SER A 85 -3.14 6.77 28.80
CA SER A 85 -2.51 8.04 28.40
C SER A 85 -1.37 7.85 27.38
N ALA A 86 -0.84 6.63 27.24
CA ALA A 86 0.13 6.26 26.22
C ALA A 86 -0.40 6.49 24.80
N VAL A 87 -1.68 6.19 24.57
CA VAL A 87 -2.35 6.40 23.28
C VAL A 87 -2.30 7.89 22.91
N GLY A 88 -2.75 8.76 23.81
CA GLY A 88 -2.73 10.21 23.57
C GLY A 88 -1.32 10.78 23.34
N ARG A 89 -0.29 10.23 24.00
CA ARG A 89 1.11 10.61 23.71
C ARG A 89 1.57 10.19 22.31
N ARG A 90 1.15 9.02 21.82
CA ARG A 90 1.46 8.57 20.45
C ARG A 90 0.73 9.39 19.40
N LEU A 91 -0.57 9.65 19.61
CA LEU A 91 -1.37 10.52 18.73
C LEU A 91 -0.75 11.91 18.58
N ARG A 92 -0.35 12.54 19.71
CA ARG A 92 0.29 13.86 19.67
C ARG A 92 1.61 13.86 18.92
N ARG A 93 2.34 12.74 18.88
CA ARG A 93 3.61 12.64 18.15
C ARG A 93 3.42 12.34 16.67
N LEU A 94 2.26 11.79 16.30
CA LEU A 94 1.92 11.37 14.93
C LEU A 94 1.15 12.45 14.17
N LEU A 95 0.13 13.03 14.79
CA LEU A 95 -0.85 13.90 14.12
C LEU A 95 -0.26 15.26 13.70
N PRO A 96 0.54 15.99 14.51
CA PRO A 96 1.03 17.30 14.08
C PRO A 96 1.94 17.25 12.84
N PRO A 97 2.91 16.33 12.71
CA PRO A 97 3.66 16.19 11.45
C PRO A 97 2.76 15.85 10.27
N LEU A 98 1.73 15.01 10.48
CA LEU A 98 0.73 14.71 9.45
C LEU A 98 -0.06 15.95 9.06
N TRP A 99 -0.47 16.80 10.01
CA TRP A 99 -1.19 18.04 9.72
C TRP A 99 -0.32 19.05 8.97
N GLY A 100 0.96 19.16 9.32
CA GLY A 100 1.92 19.98 8.56
C GLY A 100 2.05 19.50 7.11
N PHE A 101 2.11 18.18 6.92
CA PHE A 101 2.09 17.58 5.58
C PHE A 101 0.75 17.79 4.86
N ALA A 102 -0.37 17.61 5.55
CA ALA A 102 -1.72 17.81 5.03
C ALA A 102 -1.95 19.23 4.56
N ALA A 103 -1.48 20.23 5.33
CA ALA A 103 -1.59 21.63 4.96
C ALA A 103 -0.92 21.89 3.60
N VAL A 104 0.27 21.35 3.37
CA VAL A 104 0.95 21.48 2.07
C VAL A 104 0.24 20.66 0.98
N ALA A 105 -0.07 19.40 1.25
CA ALA A 105 -0.70 18.50 0.29
C ALA A 105 -2.04 19.04 -0.21
N VAL A 106 -2.94 19.40 0.71
CA VAL A 106 -4.27 19.93 0.40
C VAL A 106 -4.16 21.28 -0.30
N THR A 107 -3.28 22.17 0.14
CA THR A 107 -3.06 23.46 -0.56
C THR A 107 -2.62 23.24 -2.00
N LEU A 108 -1.64 22.35 -2.24
CA LEU A 108 -1.19 22.04 -3.60
C LEU A 108 -2.31 21.44 -4.44
N LEU A 109 -3.09 20.50 -3.91
CA LEU A 109 -4.21 19.91 -4.63
C LEU A 109 -5.25 20.98 -5.03
N LEU A 110 -5.62 21.87 -4.11
CA LEU A 110 -6.60 22.92 -4.37
C LEU A 110 -6.09 23.92 -5.42
N VAL A 111 -4.85 24.41 -5.28
CA VAL A 111 -4.26 25.41 -6.18
C VAL A 111 -4.02 24.85 -7.59
N THR A 112 -3.77 23.54 -7.72
CA THR A 112 -3.56 22.85 -9.01
C THR A 112 -4.84 22.29 -9.63
N GLY A 113 -6.01 22.71 -9.13
CA GLY A 113 -7.28 22.45 -9.80
C GLY A 113 -8.06 21.24 -9.30
N TRP A 114 -7.82 20.76 -8.07
CA TRP A 114 -8.74 19.82 -7.44
C TRP A 114 -10.08 20.50 -7.14
N ARG A 115 -11.07 20.24 -7.99
CA ARG A 115 -12.38 20.90 -7.95
C ARG A 115 -13.56 19.96 -7.69
N ALA A 116 -13.37 18.67 -7.89
CA ALA A 116 -14.42 17.67 -7.71
C ALA A 116 -14.35 17.03 -6.32
N ALA A 117 -15.52 16.82 -5.72
CA ALA A 117 -15.63 16.02 -4.50
C ALA A 117 -15.00 14.64 -4.73
N PRO A 118 -14.27 14.08 -3.73
CA PRO A 118 -13.82 12.69 -3.77
C PRO A 118 -14.96 11.75 -4.18
N THR A 119 -14.69 10.79 -5.05
CA THR A 119 -15.67 9.79 -5.52
C THR A 119 -16.05 8.75 -4.46
N ALA A 120 -15.59 8.93 -3.22
CA ALA A 120 -15.88 8.05 -2.09
C ALA A 120 -17.20 8.42 -1.41
N ALA A 121 -17.67 7.56 -0.51
CA ALA A 121 -19.03 7.59 0.02
C ALA A 121 -19.43 8.91 0.69
N LEU A 122 -18.49 9.68 1.25
CA LEU A 122 -18.78 10.94 1.96
C LEU A 122 -18.54 12.20 1.12
N GLY A 123 -18.14 12.09 -0.16
CA GLY A 123 -17.83 13.26 -0.99
C GLY A 123 -16.77 14.17 -0.35
N TRP A 124 -17.07 15.46 -0.20
CA TRP A 124 -16.18 16.41 0.51
C TRP A 124 -15.99 16.09 1.99
N GLY A 125 -16.89 15.32 2.61
CA GLY A 125 -16.76 14.86 3.99
C GLY A 125 -15.53 13.98 4.20
N GLU A 126 -14.98 13.36 3.14
CA GLU A 126 -13.73 12.58 3.21
C GLU A 126 -12.51 13.42 3.61
N MET A 127 -12.59 14.75 3.54
CA MET A 127 -11.52 15.65 3.97
C MET A 127 -11.25 15.53 5.47
N VAL A 128 -12.22 15.03 6.27
CA VAL A 128 -12.02 14.77 7.70
C VAL A 128 -10.87 13.81 7.97
N TRP A 129 -10.56 12.92 7.03
CA TRP A 129 -9.47 11.95 7.17
C TRP A 129 -8.09 12.61 7.14
N TRP A 130 -7.95 13.81 6.57
CA TRP A 130 -6.72 14.61 6.70
C TRP A 130 -6.49 15.14 8.13
N ILE A 131 -7.56 15.28 8.93
CA ILE A 131 -7.49 15.71 10.33
C ILE A 131 -7.27 14.51 11.24
N PHE A 132 -8.10 13.47 11.10
CA PHE A 132 -7.99 12.24 11.88
C PHE A 132 -8.00 11.05 10.91
N PRO A 133 -6.85 10.45 10.58
CA PRO A 133 -6.72 9.51 9.46
C PRO A 133 -7.20 8.10 9.83
N ALA A 134 -8.49 7.94 10.09
CA ALA A 134 -9.07 6.60 10.25
C ALA A 134 -9.17 5.87 8.91
N ARG A 135 -9.14 6.60 7.78
CA ARG A 135 -8.98 6.10 6.42
C ARG A 135 -7.86 6.84 5.71
N THR A 136 -7.38 6.26 4.62
CA THR A 136 -6.38 6.90 3.76
C THR A 136 -7.01 8.15 3.13
N PRO A 137 -6.53 9.37 3.46
CA PRO A 137 -7.15 10.61 3.00
C PRO A 137 -7.14 10.70 1.48
N PRO A 138 -8.25 11.06 0.81
CA PRO A 138 -8.30 11.03 -0.64
C PRO A 138 -7.49 12.16 -1.24
N VAL A 139 -7.11 11.96 -2.49
CA VAL A 139 -6.42 12.94 -3.35
C VAL A 139 -7.11 12.98 -4.71
N GLY A 140 -6.90 14.07 -5.45
CA GLY A 140 -7.47 14.24 -6.80
C GLY A 140 -6.79 13.37 -7.87
N GLY A 141 -7.26 13.49 -9.11
CA GLY A 141 -6.75 12.73 -10.26
C GLY A 141 -5.44 13.24 -10.86
N GLN A 142 -4.75 14.19 -10.21
CA GLN A 142 -3.49 14.71 -10.74
C GLN A 142 -2.40 13.62 -10.73
N SER A 143 -1.58 13.57 -11.78
CA SER A 143 -0.58 12.51 -12.00
C SER A 143 0.50 12.40 -10.92
N TRP A 144 0.68 13.44 -10.09
CA TRP A 144 1.62 13.46 -8.96
C TRP A 144 0.94 13.26 -7.60
N ALA A 145 -0.40 13.40 -7.53
CA ALA A 145 -1.14 13.44 -6.27
C ALA A 145 -1.04 12.13 -5.48
N TRP A 146 -0.86 11.01 -6.17
CA TRP A 146 -0.60 9.71 -5.55
C TRP A 146 0.56 9.79 -4.55
N ALA A 147 1.64 10.53 -4.83
CA ALA A 147 2.80 10.64 -3.95
C ALA A 147 2.46 11.13 -2.53
N TYR A 148 1.35 11.85 -2.37
CA TYR A 148 0.87 12.36 -1.08
C TYR A 148 -0.10 11.42 -0.36
N ASN A 149 -0.79 10.55 -1.09
CA ASN A 149 -1.80 9.63 -0.54
C ASN A 149 -1.20 8.29 -0.17
N VAL A 150 -0.34 7.78 -1.05
CA VAL A 150 -0.10 6.36 -1.21
C VAL A 150 0.74 5.80 -0.04
N VAL A 151 1.38 6.67 0.73
CA VAL A 151 2.06 6.34 1.99
C VAL A 151 1.11 6.39 3.20
N LEU A 152 -0.03 7.05 3.14
CA LEU A 152 -0.84 7.30 4.34
C LEU A 152 -1.46 6.03 4.92
N TRP A 153 -1.65 4.95 4.15
CA TRP A 153 -2.21 3.67 4.64
C TRP A 153 -1.47 3.15 5.87
N TYR A 154 -0.15 3.33 5.97
CA TYR A 154 0.58 2.86 7.14
C TYR A 154 0.23 3.70 8.36
N ILE A 155 0.19 5.03 8.21
CA ILE A 155 -0.12 5.94 9.32
C ILE A 155 -1.50 5.60 9.87
N VAL A 156 -2.44 5.33 8.96
CA VAL A 156 -3.79 4.84 9.26
C VAL A 156 -3.74 3.49 10.00
N THR A 157 -3.00 2.51 9.48
CA THR A 157 -2.86 1.18 10.10
C THR A 157 -2.22 1.24 11.48
N TYR A 158 -1.18 2.05 11.61
CA TYR A 158 -0.49 2.33 12.88
C TYR A 158 -1.42 3.01 13.88
N LEU A 159 -2.18 4.00 13.43
CA LEU A 159 -3.20 4.67 14.24
C LEU A 159 -4.18 3.63 14.81
N TRP A 160 -4.75 2.77 13.95
CA TRP A 160 -5.65 1.70 14.39
C TRP A 160 -5.01 0.77 15.42
N LEU A 161 -3.79 0.28 15.16
CA LEU A 161 -3.10 -0.59 16.11
C LEU A 161 -2.80 0.10 17.45
N VAL A 162 -2.45 1.38 17.44
CA VAL A 162 -2.25 2.19 18.67
C VAL A 162 -3.55 2.36 19.43
N LEU A 163 -4.65 2.68 18.75
CA LEU A 163 -5.98 2.86 19.37
C LEU A 163 -6.50 1.56 19.97
N LEU A 164 -6.30 0.43 19.28
CA LEU A 164 -6.73 -0.89 19.72
C LEU A 164 -5.82 -1.49 20.79
N SER A 165 -4.58 -0.99 20.95
CA SER A 165 -3.57 -1.58 21.83
C SER A 165 -3.96 -1.76 23.30
N PRO A 166 -4.70 -0.86 23.97
CA PRO A 166 -5.14 -1.09 25.35
C PRO A 166 -5.92 -2.40 25.50
N VAL A 167 -6.84 -2.66 24.56
CA VAL A 167 -7.65 -3.88 24.53
C VAL A 167 -6.82 -5.07 24.05
N LEU A 168 -6.10 -4.92 22.94
CA LEU A 168 -5.26 -5.98 22.39
C LEU A 168 -4.22 -6.47 23.40
N LEU A 169 -3.60 -5.57 24.17
CA LEU A 169 -2.62 -5.95 25.20
C LEU A 169 -3.27 -6.70 26.35
N ALA A 170 -4.46 -6.29 26.79
CA ALA A 170 -5.21 -6.99 27.84
C ALA A 170 -5.58 -8.42 27.38
N VAL A 171 -6.13 -8.56 26.17
CA VAL A 171 -6.45 -9.85 25.56
C VAL A 171 -5.20 -10.70 25.37
N PHE A 172 -4.11 -10.13 24.84
CA PHE A 172 -2.85 -10.83 24.62
C PHE A 172 -2.23 -11.35 25.93
N ARG A 173 -2.26 -10.56 27.00
CA ARG A 173 -1.74 -11.00 28.31
C ARG A 173 -2.56 -12.13 28.90
N ARG A 174 -3.87 -12.13 28.63
CA ARG A 174 -4.75 -13.20 29.08
C ARG A 174 -4.52 -14.46 28.25
N TRP A 175 -4.59 -14.38 26.93
CA TRP A 175 -4.52 -15.51 25.96
C TRP A 175 -3.49 -15.25 24.84
N PRO A 176 -2.18 -15.34 25.12
CA PRO A 176 -1.14 -14.89 24.20
C PRO A 176 -1.06 -15.71 22.91
N TRP A 177 -1.15 -17.04 23.03
CA TRP A 177 -1.00 -17.95 21.89
C TRP A 177 -2.22 -17.90 20.97
N GLN A 178 -3.42 -17.84 21.55
CA GLN A 178 -4.68 -17.71 20.82
C GLN A 178 -4.71 -16.38 20.06
N SER A 179 -4.28 -15.29 20.70
CA SER A 179 -4.19 -13.98 20.06
C SER A 179 -3.23 -13.99 18.86
N LEU A 180 -2.07 -14.64 19.00
CA LEU A 180 -1.09 -14.75 17.92
C LEU A 180 -1.61 -15.65 16.77
N ALA A 181 -2.23 -16.78 17.11
CA ALA A 181 -2.83 -17.68 16.12
C ALA A 181 -3.94 -16.97 15.33
N LEU A 182 -4.82 -16.24 16.01
CA LEU A 182 -5.88 -15.44 15.37
C LEU A 182 -5.27 -14.36 14.45
N ALA A 183 -4.25 -13.64 14.92
CA ALA A 183 -3.59 -12.61 14.13
C ALA A 183 -2.90 -13.16 12.86
N ILE A 184 -2.43 -14.41 12.89
CA ILE A 184 -1.91 -15.10 11.69
C ILE A 184 -3.04 -15.57 10.78
N ALA A 185 -4.12 -16.09 11.35
CA ALA A 185 -5.24 -16.64 10.59
C ALA A 185 -6.05 -15.58 9.85
N LEU A 186 -6.21 -14.37 10.42
CA LEU A 186 -7.02 -13.30 9.82
C LEU A 186 -6.62 -12.91 8.38
N PRO A 187 -5.36 -12.53 8.07
CA PRO A 187 -4.98 -12.17 6.70
C PRO A 187 -5.07 -13.36 5.72
N ILE A 188 -4.95 -14.58 6.22
CA ILE A 188 -5.16 -15.81 5.44
C ILE A 188 -6.64 -15.99 5.12
N ALA A 189 -7.52 -15.80 6.11
CA ALA A 189 -8.96 -15.88 5.94
C ALA A 189 -9.49 -14.80 4.96
N PHE A 190 -8.95 -13.58 5.02
CA PHE A 190 -9.23 -12.54 4.01
C PHE A 190 -8.80 -12.97 2.61
N ARG A 191 -7.61 -13.56 2.46
CA ARG A 191 -7.10 -14.02 1.16
C ARG A 191 -8.01 -15.07 0.51
N PHE A 192 -8.57 -15.97 1.30
CA PHE A 192 -9.47 -17.02 0.82
C PHE A 192 -10.95 -16.61 0.83
N ASN A 193 -11.27 -15.33 1.06
CA ASN A 193 -12.63 -14.80 1.18
C ASN A 193 -13.49 -15.52 2.24
N VAL A 194 -12.87 -16.18 3.23
CA VAL A 194 -13.56 -16.81 4.36
C VAL A 194 -14.10 -15.72 5.30
N VAL A 195 -13.35 -14.63 5.44
CA VAL A 195 -13.79 -13.40 6.09
C VAL A 195 -13.75 -12.31 5.04
N ASN A 196 -14.88 -11.63 4.84
CA ASN A 196 -14.97 -10.48 3.95
C ASN A 196 -15.52 -9.29 4.74
N VAL A 197 -14.69 -8.25 4.86
CA VAL A 197 -15.11 -6.96 5.40
C VAL A 197 -15.38 -6.08 4.20
N GLY A 198 -16.54 -6.28 3.58
CA GLY A 198 -17.02 -5.41 2.52
C GLY A 198 -17.20 -3.97 3.02
N GLY A 199 -17.19 -3.03 2.09
CA GLY A 199 -17.56 -1.64 2.37
C GLY A 199 -16.41 -0.73 2.76
N TYR A 200 -16.78 0.35 3.44
CA TYR A 200 -16.01 1.59 3.50
C TYR A 200 -14.63 1.46 4.17
N PHE A 201 -14.46 0.54 5.14
CA PHE A 201 -13.22 0.34 5.90
C PHE A 201 -12.41 -0.92 5.51
N ASN A 202 -12.66 -1.50 4.33
CA ASN A 202 -12.01 -2.75 3.90
C ASN A 202 -10.47 -2.65 3.86
N GLU A 203 -9.92 -1.57 3.30
CA GLU A 203 -8.47 -1.32 3.25
C GLU A 203 -7.86 -1.33 4.66
N GLN A 204 -8.54 -0.73 5.62
CA GLN A 204 -8.07 -0.64 7.00
C GLN A 204 -8.10 -2.01 7.68
N ALA A 205 -9.19 -2.78 7.48
CA ALA A 205 -9.32 -4.13 8.05
C ALA A 205 -8.25 -5.08 7.50
N THR A 206 -8.04 -5.06 6.18
CA THR A 206 -7.03 -5.90 5.52
C THR A 206 -5.61 -5.52 5.95
N ASN A 207 -5.26 -4.24 5.98
CA ASN A 207 -3.94 -3.78 6.42
C ASN A 207 -3.68 -4.07 7.91
N VAL A 208 -4.65 -3.80 8.79
CA VAL A 208 -4.51 -4.14 10.22
C VAL A 208 -4.31 -5.64 10.39
N SER A 209 -5.07 -6.48 9.68
CA SER A 209 -4.93 -7.93 9.76
C SER A 209 -3.55 -8.43 9.35
N ALA A 210 -2.98 -7.88 8.28
CA ALA A 210 -1.67 -8.29 7.74
C ALA A 210 -0.51 -8.03 8.70
N TYR A 211 -0.62 -7.00 9.55
CA TYR A 211 0.47 -6.58 10.44
C TYR A 211 0.19 -6.81 11.93
N LEU A 212 -1.02 -7.21 12.30
CA LEU A 212 -1.40 -7.49 13.69
C LEU A 212 -0.49 -8.54 14.32
N ALA A 213 -0.13 -9.61 13.59
CA ALA A 213 0.71 -10.67 14.12
C ALA A 213 2.13 -10.17 14.48
N CYS A 214 2.69 -9.28 13.65
CA CYS A 214 3.95 -8.62 13.95
C CYS A 214 3.84 -7.67 15.16
N TRP A 215 2.76 -6.89 15.26
CA TRP A 215 2.49 -6.03 16.41
C TRP A 215 2.44 -6.81 17.73
N LEU A 216 1.70 -7.94 17.75
CA LEU A 216 1.62 -8.84 18.90
C LEU A 216 2.95 -9.54 19.19
N LEU A 217 3.77 -9.83 18.19
CA LEU A 217 5.13 -10.32 18.40
C LEU A 217 6.00 -9.29 19.15
N GLY A 218 5.74 -8.00 18.93
CA GLY A 218 6.28 -6.90 19.73
C GLY A 218 5.87 -6.96 21.20
N PHE A 219 4.59 -7.22 21.49
CA PHE A 219 4.11 -7.44 22.85
C PHE A 219 4.78 -8.67 23.49
N ALA A 220 4.87 -9.77 22.74
CA ALA A 220 5.54 -11.00 23.16
C ALA A 220 7.02 -10.77 23.51
N HIS A 221 7.71 -9.90 22.76
CA HIS A 221 9.08 -9.51 23.04
C HIS A 221 9.20 -8.71 24.33
N HIS A 222 8.35 -7.68 24.48
CA HIS A 222 8.32 -6.82 25.65
C HIS A 222 8.04 -7.60 26.94
N ASP A 223 6.98 -8.41 26.95
CA ASP A 223 6.55 -9.19 28.13
C ASP A 223 7.46 -10.43 28.36
N GLY A 224 8.50 -10.62 27.54
CA GLY A 224 9.49 -11.67 27.68
C GLY A 224 9.00 -13.07 27.32
N LEU A 225 7.82 -13.20 26.71
CA LEU A 225 7.25 -14.48 26.26
C LEU A 225 8.21 -15.20 25.31
N LEU A 226 8.79 -14.48 24.35
CA LEU A 226 9.74 -15.06 23.39
C LEU A 226 10.97 -15.63 24.10
N ARG A 227 11.44 -14.98 25.18
CA ARG A 227 12.61 -15.42 25.97
C ARG A 227 12.40 -16.76 26.66
N ARG A 228 11.15 -17.07 27.04
CA ARG A 228 10.79 -18.32 27.73
C ARG A 228 10.82 -19.55 26.81
N ILE A 229 10.77 -19.34 25.49
CA ILE A 229 10.77 -20.44 24.53
C ILE A 229 12.21 -21.00 24.39
N PRO A 230 12.40 -22.34 24.53
CA PRO A 230 13.68 -22.97 24.29
C PRO A 230 14.22 -22.68 22.88
N ALA A 231 15.52 -22.42 22.76
CA ALA A 231 16.14 -21.97 21.50
C ALA A 231 15.85 -22.90 20.30
N ARG A 232 15.83 -24.22 20.52
CA ARG A 232 15.50 -25.21 19.48
C ARG A 232 14.06 -25.07 18.98
N ARG A 233 13.08 -25.03 19.90
CA ARG A 233 11.65 -24.88 19.53
C ARG A 233 11.38 -23.56 18.84
N TYR A 234 12.04 -22.49 19.31
CA TYR A 234 11.98 -21.18 18.69
C TYR A 234 12.51 -21.21 17.25
N ALA A 235 13.72 -21.76 17.05
CA ALA A 235 14.33 -21.86 15.73
C ALA A 235 13.48 -22.69 14.75
N ILE A 236 12.90 -23.81 15.20
CA ILE A 236 12.02 -24.63 14.37
C ILE A 236 10.75 -23.85 13.98
N ALA A 237 10.10 -23.16 14.91
CA ALA A 237 8.91 -22.36 14.63
C ALA A 237 9.21 -21.23 13.64
N VAL A 238 10.34 -20.53 13.81
CA VAL A 238 10.79 -19.48 12.89
C VAL A 238 11.11 -20.05 11.50
N ALA A 239 11.79 -21.19 11.43
CA ALA A 239 12.09 -21.85 10.17
C ALA A 239 10.80 -22.29 9.45
N ALA A 240 9.82 -22.84 10.17
CA ALA A 240 8.52 -23.19 9.61
C ALA A 240 7.79 -21.97 9.03
N LEU A 241 7.74 -20.86 9.77
CA LEU A 241 7.17 -19.59 9.27
C LEU A 241 7.92 -19.09 8.04
N ALA A 242 9.26 -19.15 8.05
CA ALA A 242 10.10 -18.68 6.95
C ALA A 242 9.88 -19.51 5.68
N VAL A 243 9.90 -20.84 5.79
CA VAL A 243 9.71 -21.76 4.66
C VAL A 243 8.31 -21.61 4.09
N THR A 244 7.27 -21.62 4.93
CA THR A 244 5.89 -21.48 4.47
C THR A 244 5.63 -20.11 3.85
N GLY A 245 6.12 -19.03 4.47
CA GLY A 245 6.02 -17.67 3.92
C GLY A 245 6.75 -17.54 2.59
N ALA A 246 7.99 -18.02 2.50
CA ALA A 246 8.79 -18.02 1.28
C ALA A 246 8.13 -18.82 0.16
N ALA A 247 7.68 -20.05 0.45
CA ALA A 247 7.00 -20.91 -0.52
C ALA A 247 5.72 -20.24 -1.05
N TRP A 248 4.94 -19.59 -0.19
CA TRP A 248 3.75 -18.86 -0.62
C TRP A 248 4.10 -17.69 -1.54
N VAL A 249 5.07 -16.85 -1.16
CA VAL A 249 5.53 -15.74 -1.98
C VAL A 249 6.06 -16.24 -3.34
N LEU A 250 6.77 -17.37 -3.37
CA LEU A 250 7.22 -18.01 -4.60
C LEU A 250 6.05 -18.47 -5.48
N VAL A 251 5.06 -19.16 -4.92
CA VAL A 251 3.90 -19.66 -5.69
C VAL A 251 3.12 -18.50 -6.29
N VAL A 252 2.89 -17.44 -5.52
CA VAL A 252 2.19 -16.25 -6.02
C VAL A 252 3.06 -15.48 -7.01
N GLY A 253 4.35 -15.33 -6.75
CA GLY A 253 5.28 -14.66 -7.66
C GLY A 253 5.41 -15.38 -8.99
N TRP A 254 5.45 -16.72 -8.97
CA TRP A 254 5.50 -17.56 -10.15
C TRP A 254 4.21 -17.47 -10.98
N SER A 255 3.05 -17.47 -10.32
CA SER A 255 1.76 -17.41 -11.03
C SER A 255 1.39 -16.01 -11.51
N SER A 256 1.81 -14.96 -10.81
CA SER A 256 1.42 -13.57 -11.11
C SER A 256 2.51 -12.73 -11.81
N GLY A 257 3.75 -13.24 -11.87
CA GLY A 257 4.92 -12.48 -12.32
C GLY A 257 5.37 -11.37 -11.36
N ASN A 258 4.73 -11.23 -10.19
CA ASN A 258 5.01 -10.17 -9.24
C ASN A 258 5.39 -10.76 -7.86
N TYR A 259 6.63 -10.52 -7.45
CA TYR A 259 7.19 -10.99 -6.19
C TYR A 259 7.08 -9.96 -5.06
N ASP A 260 6.29 -8.91 -5.24
CA ASP A 260 6.10 -7.91 -4.19
C ASP A 260 5.37 -8.54 -3.01
N LEU A 261 6.11 -8.67 -1.91
CA LEU A 261 5.59 -9.14 -0.64
C LEU A 261 4.32 -8.38 -0.22
N ASN A 262 4.22 -7.09 -0.52
CA ASN A 262 3.07 -6.26 -0.15
C ASN A 262 1.75 -6.73 -0.79
N ARG A 263 1.82 -7.44 -1.92
CA ARG A 263 0.66 -7.97 -2.65
C ARG A 263 0.21 -9.36 -2.18
N VAL A 264 0.97 -9.98 -1.28
CA VAL A 264 0.74 -11.35 -0.80
C VAL A 264 0.44 -11.33 0.70
N ALA A 265 -0.69 -10.76 1.13
CA ALA A 265 -0.97 -10.49 2.55
C ALA A 265 -0.69 -11.67 3.52
N GLY A 266 -1.15 -12.89 3.19
CA GLY A 266 -0.87 -14.09 3.98
C GLY A 266 0.62 -14.46 4.02
N GLY A 267 1.28 -14.50 2.86
CA GLY A 267 2.72 -14.73 2.74
C GLY A 267 3.56 -13.66 3.43
N ASN A 268 3.16 -12.39 3.30
CA ASN A 268 3.76 -11.23 3.97
C ASN A 268 3.72 -11.39 5.48
N THR A 269 2.58 -11.78 6.04
CA THR A 269 2.41 -11.99 7.49
C THR A 269 3.39 -13.03 8.00
N LEU A 270 3.44 -14.21 7.36
CA LEU A 270 4.31 -15.32 7.77
C LEU A 270 5.79 -14.98 7.61
N TRP A 271 6.16 -14.45 6.44
CA TRP A 271 7.53 -14.07 6.11
C TRP A 271 8.05 -12.95 7.04
N SER A 272 7.23 -11.90 7.23
CA SER A 272 7.52 -10.83 8.17
C SER A 272 7.69 -11.37 9.59
N MET A 273 6.80 -12.23 10.06
CA MET A 273 6.92 -12.82 11.40
C MET A 273 8.22 -13.58 11.59
N ALA A 274 8.63 -14.39 10.61
CA ALA A 274 9.88 -15.14 10.67
C ALA A 274 11.11 -14.22 10.74
N PHE A 275 11.13 -13.20 9.89
CA PHE A 275 12.19 -12.19 9.88
C PHE A 275 12.27 -11.46 11.22
N VAL A 276 11.14 -10.98 11.72
CA VAL A 276 11.06 -10.24 12.99
C VAL A 276 11.45 -11.10 14.18
N ALA A 277 10.93 -12.31 14.27
CA ALA A 277 11.29 -13.25 15.33
C ALA A 277 12.81 -13.49 15.34
N THR A 278 13.41 -13.65 14.16
CA THR A 278 14.87 -13.75 14.02
C THR A 278 15.57 -12.52 14.57
N VAL A 279 15.20 -11.31 14.12
CA VAL A 279 15.81 -10.05 14.57
C VAL A 279 15.68 -9.84 16.08
N LEU A 280 14.53 -10.15 16.67
CA LEU A 280 14.27 -9.97 18.09
C LEU A 280 15.03 -10.96 18.99
N ARG A 281 15.42 -12.13 18.46
CA ARG A 281 16.14 -13.17 19.21
C ARG A 281 17.64 -13.17 18.95
N PHE A 282 18.04 -12.91 17.72
CA PHE A 282 19.44 -12.84 17.31
C PHE A 282 19.97 -11.43 17.58
N ARG A 283 20.77 -11.27 18.64
CA ARG A 283 21.29 -9.98 19.09
C ARG A 283 22.83 -9.96 18.99
N PRO A 284 23.40 -9.75 17.79
CA PRO A 284 24.85 -9.61 17.64
C PRO A 284 25.35 -8.37 18.39
N ARG A 285 26.60 -8.43 18.89
CA ARG A 285 27.24 -7.28 19.54
C ARG A 285 27.56 -6.21 18.50
N LEU A 286 27.10 -4.98 18.74
CA LEU A 286 27.31 -3.81 17.87
C LEU A 286 28.29 -2.79 18.46
N ASP A 287 29.25 -3.25 19.27
CA ASP A 287 30.18 -2.37 19.99
C ASP A 287 31.04 -1.51 19.04
N TRP A 288 31.21 -1.97 17.79
CA TRP A 288 31.89 -1.24 16.71
C TRP A 288 31.13 0.00 16.23
N LEU A 289 29.80 -0.01 16.31
CA LEU A 289 28.96 1.06 15.76
C LEU A 289 29.19 2.39 16.49
N GLY A 290 29.39 2.33 17.81
CA GLY A 290 29.74 3.50 18.63
C GLY A 290 31.15 4.05 18.36
N ARG A 291 32.01 3.32 17.63
CA ARG A 291 33.34 3.80 17.22
C ARG A 291 33.25 4.71 16.00
N ILE A 292 32.24 4.50 15.14
CA ILE A 292 32.02 5.31 13.93
C ILE A 292 31.01 6.42 14.23
N ARG A 293 31.51 7.51 14.82
CA ARG A 293 30.70 8.68 15.21
C ARG A 293 29.76 9.24 14.12
N PRO A 294 30.15 9.36 12.83
CA PRO A 294 29.24 9.89 11.82
C PRO A 294 28.05 8.96 11.55
N LEU A 295 28.26 7.64 11.59
CA LEU A 295 27.21 6.65 11.37
C LEU A 295 26.21 6.63 12.54
N ASP A 296 26.69 6.69 13.78
CA ASP A 296 25.85 6.82 14.98
C ASP A 296 24.96 8.07 14.93
N ARG A 297 25.54 9.21 14.51
CA ARG A 297 24.78 10.46 14.30
C ARG A 297 23.74 10.34 13.18
N LEU A 298 24.08 9.69 12.07
CA LEU A 298 23.16 9.49 10.96
C LEU A 298 21.96 8.64 11.41
N ILE A 299 22.21 7.53 12.12
CA ILE A 299 21.15 6.68 12.66
C ILE A 299 20.26 7.46 13.64
N GLU A 300 20.86 8.29 14.50
CA GLU A 300 20.10 9.14 15.42
C GLU A 300 19.22 10.15 14.67
N LEU A 301 19.77 10.82 13.64
CA LEU A 301 19.04 11.79 12.82
C LEU A 301 17.88 11.14 12.06
N LEU A 302 18.15 10.01 11.38
CA LEU A 302 17.13 9.26 10.65
C LEU A 302 15.97 8.85 11.58
N ASN A 303 16.28 8.41 12.80
CA ASN A 303 15.26 8.02 13.77
C ASN A 303 14.51 9.21 14.39
N ALA A 304 15.19 10.35 14.59
CA ALA A 304 14.61 11.54 15.18
C ALA A 304 13.77 12.39 14.20
N ARG A 305 13.95 12.15 12.89
CA ARG A 305 13.26 12.84 11.78
C ARG A 305 12.45 11.89 10.92
N ALA A 306 12.07 10.77 11.51
CA ALA A 306 11.52 9.68 10.73
C ALA A 306 10.14 10.01 10.16
N VAL A 307 9.30 10.80 10.86
CA VAL A 307 7.96 11.20 10.36
C VAL A 307 8.09 12.10 9.15
N THR A 308 8.99 13.07 9.19
CA THR A 308 9.21 13.98 8.08
C THR A 308 9.85 13.25 6.91
N ILE A 309 10.91 12.45 7.13
CA ILE A 309 11.48 11.62 6.05
C ILE A 309 10.40 10.72 5.46
N TYR A 310 9.51 10.18 6.30
CA TYR A 310 8.39 9.37 5.85
C TYR A 310 7.48 10.08 4.87
N LEU A 311 6.87 11.17 5.32
CA LEU A 311 5.79 11.79 4.57
C LEU A 311 6.33 12.39 3.27
N TRP A 312 7.58 12.86 3.28
CA TRP A 312 8.12 13.67 2.21
C TRP A 312 8.93 12.91 1.16
N HIS A 313 9.40 11.68 1.39
CA HIS A 313 10.26 11.00 0.41
C HIS A 313 9.61 10.72 -0.95
N LEU A 314 8.29 10.47 -1.02
CA LEU A 314 7.59 10.26 -2.30
C LEU A 314 7.35 11.57 -3.05
N PRO A 315 6.84 12.64 -2.41
CA PRO A 315 6.81 13.96 -3.04
C PRO A 315 8.19 14.43 -3.48
N ALA A 316 9.22 14.21 -2.65
CA ALA A 316 10.62 14.45 -3.00
C ALA A 316 11.07 13.58 -4.19
N GLY A 317 10.60 12.34 -4.28
CA GLY A 317 10.78 11.44 -5.42
C GLY A 317 10.24 12.02 -6.73
N VAL A 318 8.98 12.44 -6.73
CA VAL A 318 8.33 13.06 -7.90
C VAL A 318 9.04 14.35 -8.29
N LEU A 319 9.33 15.22 -7.32
CA LEU A 319 10.04 16.47 -7.57
C LEU A 319 11.46 16.23 -8.08
N SER A 320 12.19 15.27 -7.50
CA SER A 320 13.51 14.87 -7.98
C SER A 320 13.45 14.37 -9.41
N GLY A 321 12.45 13.55 -9.75
CA GLY A 321 12.25 13.06 -11.11
C GLY A 321 12.03 14.20 -12.11
N ALA A 322 11.18 15.17 -11.75
CA ALA A 322 10.92 16.35 -12.57
C ALA A 322 12.17 17.24 -12.74
N LEU A 323 12.93 17.48 -11.67
CA LEU A 323 14.14 18.31 -11.70
C LEU A 323 15.30 17.65 -12.46
N LEU A 324 15.40 16.32 -12.42
CA LEU A 324 16.47 15.56 -13.07
C LEU A 324 16.11 15.12 -14.50
N ALA A 325 14.84 15.22 -14.92
CA ALA A 325 14.39 14.91 -16.27
C ALA A 325 15.23 15.57 -17.39
N PRO A 326 15.63 16.86 -17.30
CA PRO A 326 16.45 17.49 -18.33
C PRO A 326 17.95 17.13 -18.24
N VAL A 327 18.41 16.44 -17.19
CA VAL A 327 19.83 16.13 -16.99
C VAL A 327 20.19 14.86 -17.77
N PRO A 328 21.06 14.93 -18.79
CA PRO A 328 21.49 13.75 -19.52
C PRO A 328 22.44 12.92 -18.64
N VAL A 329 21.92 11.84 -18.05
CA VAL A 329 22.70 10.88 -17.27
C VAL A 329 22.73 9.55 -18.01
N SER A 330 23.92 9.15 -18.47
CA SER A 330 24.14 7.87 -19.14
C SER A 330 24.74 6.84 -18.18
N GLY A 331 24.29 5.59 -18.30
CA GLY A 331 24.81 4.47 -17.52
C GLY A 331 23.99 4.21 -16.26
N TRP A 332 23.67 2.93 -16.03
CA TRP A 332 22.76 2.50 -14.97
C TRP A 332 23.18 2.96 -13.57
N VAL A 333 24.48 2.82 -13.24
CA VAL A 333 25.01 3.22 -11.92
C VAL A 333 24.86 4.72 -11.69
N ALA A 334 25.19 5.54 -12.70
CA ALA A 334 25.06 6.99 -12.61
C ALA A 334 23.60 7.40 -12.44
N THR A 335 22.68 6.78 -13.20
CA THR A 335 21.23 7.02 -13.07
C THR A 335 20.71 6.68 -11.68
N VAL A 336 21.10 5.52 -11.13
CA VAL A 336 20.71 5.11 -9.77
C VAL A 336 21.27 6.09 -8.73
N ALA A 337 22.56 6.44 -8.84
CA ALA A 337 23.22 7.34 -7.91
C ALA A 337 22.60 8.74 -7.92
N VAL A 338 22.37 9.32 -9.09
CA VAL A 338 21.79 10.66 -9.26
C VAL A 338 20.34 10.70 -8.75
N ARG A 339 19.52 9.68 -9.05
CA ARG A 339 18.15 9.59 -8.52
C ARG A 339 18.12 9.49 -7.00
N LEU A 340 18.93 8.61 -6.41
CA LEU A 340 19.01 8.50 -4.95
C LEU A 340 19.52 9.78 -4.30
N ALA A 341 20.57 10.39 -4.86
CA ALA A 341 21.13 11.63 -4.36
C ALA A 341 20.10 12.77 -4.41
N GLY A 342 19.41 12.95 -5.54
CA GLY A 342 18.38 13.98 -5.70
C GLY A 342 17.26 13.83 -4.67
N VAL A 343 16.77 12.61 -4.44
CA VAL A 343 15.72 12.36 -3.45
C VAL A 343 16.22 12.59 -2.03
N TRP A 344 17.41 12.11 -1.67
CA TRP A 344 17.95 12.34 -0.32
C TRP A 344 18.26 13.81 -0.05
N VAL A 345 18.70 14.58 -1.05
CA VAL A 345 18.87 16.03 -0.95
C VAL A 345 17.52 16.71 -0.69
N LEU A 346 16.48 16.39 -1.46
CA LEU A 346 15.16 16.97 -1.25
C LEU A 346 14.50 16.52 0.07
N VAL A 347 14.76 15.28 0.51
CA VAL A 347 14.37 14.82 1.85
C VAL A 347 15.10 15.60 2.94
N ALA A 348 16.39 15.90 2.77
CA ALA A 348 17.12 16.74 3.71
C ALA A 348 16.55 18.17 3.78
N VAL A 349 16.13 18.73 2.64
CA VAL A 349 15.40 20.01 2.59
C VAL A 349 14.07 19.90 3.34
N ALA A 350 13.27 18.86 3.12
CA ALA A 350 12.02 18.64 3.84
C ALA A 350 12.24 18.49 5.36
N VAL A 351 13.31 17.81 5.77
CA VAL A 351 13.71 17.70 7.18
C VAL A 351 14.08 19.06 7.77
N ALA A 352 14.79 19.92 7.03
CA ALA A 352 15.10 21.26 7.48
C ALA A 352 13.85 22.14 7.62
N LEU A 353 12.91 22.04 6.68
CA LEU A 353 11.69 22.86 6.64
C LEU A 353 10.63 22.41 7.66
N PHE A 354 10.45 21.10 7.84
CA PHE A 354 9.32 20.54 8.58
C PHE A 354 9.71 19.66 9.77
N GLY A 355 10.99 19.30 9.92
CA GLY A 355 11.46 18.40 10.99
C GLY A 355 11.28 18.94 12.41
N TRP A 356 11.17 20.27 12.57
CA TRP A 356 10.88 20.91 13.85
C TRP A 356 9.49 20.56 14.40
N ILE A 357 8.54 20.20 13.53
CA ILE A 357 7.18 19.81 13.94
C ILE A 357 7.23 18.54 14.79
N GLU A 358 8.13 17.60 14.47
CA GLU A 358 8.34 16.38 15.27
C GLU A 358 8.85 16.70 16.68
N ASP A 359 9.71 17.73 16.82
CA ASP A 359 10.20 18.15 18.14
C ASP A 359 9.08 18.79 18.96
N LEU A 360 8.28 19.67 18.36
CA LEU A 360 7.13 20.27 19.02
C LEU A 360 6.13 19.18 19.46
N ALA A 361 5.83 18.23 18.57
CA ALA A 361 4.96 17.08 18.82
C ALA A 361 5.48 16.20 19.97
N ALA A 362 6.80 16.10 20.11
CA ALA A 362 7.50 15.41 21.18
C ALA A 362 7.72 16.25 22.46
N ARG A 363 7.27 17.52 22.50
CA ARG A 363 7.55 18.49 23.57
C ARG A 363 9.05 18.73 23.81
N ARG A 364 9.84 18.71 22.74
CA ARG A 364 11.27 19.06 22.73
C ARG A 364 11.45 20.45 22.13
N ARG A 365 12.61 21.07 22.39
CA ARG A 365 12.98 22.32 21.73
C ARG A 365 13.20 22.06 20.23
N PRO A 366 12.64 22.88 19.33
CA PRO A 366 12.89 22.79 17.89
C PRO A 366 14.39 22.83 17.59
N ALA A 367 14.88 21.86 16.83
CA ALA A 367 16.25 21.86 16.33
C ALA A 367 16.29 21.40 14.88
N LEU A 368 17.18 21.96 14.05
CA LEU A 368 17.37 21.46 12.67
C LEU A 368 18.11 20.12 12.67
N VAL A 369 19.16 20.04 13.49
CA VAL A 369 19.90 18.80 13.75
C VAL A 369 19.61 18.39 15.20
N PRO A 370 19.04 17.20 15.45
CA PRO A 370 18.80 16.70 16.79
C PRO A 370 20.11 16.72 17.60
N ALA A 371 20.19 17.57 18.62
CA ALA A 371 21.28 17.50 19.57
C ALA A 371 21.12 16.22 20.39
N ARG A 372 22.24 15.59 20.76
CA ARG A 372 22.22 14.46 21.71
C ARG A 372 21.34 14.85 22.89
N VAL A 373 20.42 13.96 23.25
CA VAL A 373 19.84 13.98 24.60
C VAL A 373 21.00 13.60 25.53
N SER A 374 21.84 14.57 25.89
CA SER A 374 22.69 14.43 27.05
C SER A 374 21.74 14.20 28.22
N PRO A 375 21.89 13.10 28.98
CA PRO A 375 21.07 12.90 30.16
C PRO A 375 21.20 14.16 31.00
N ALA A 376 20.06 14.76 31.34
CA ALA A 376 20.05 15.95 32.17
C ALA A 376 20.93 15.67 33.38
N ARG A 377 22.03 16.44 33.51
CA ARG A 377 22.93 16.34 34.66
C ARG A 377 22.02 16.57 35.87
N THR A 378 21.70 15.50 36.59
CA THR A 378 20.88 15.54 37.79
C THR A 378 21.57 16.53 38.71
N ARG A 379 21.01 17.73 38.81
CA ARG A 379 21.43 18.72 39.79
C ARG A 379 21.20 18.01 41.13
N PRO A 380 22.23 17.80 41.97
CA PRO A 380 22.04 17.11 43.23
C PRO A 380 20.99 17.89 44.00
N SER A 381 19.80 17.28 44.19
CA SER A 381 18.83 17.82 45.13
C SER A 381 19.52 17.78 46.48
N ARG A 382 19.88 18.94 47.02
CA ARG A 382 20.18 19.08 48.45
C ARG A 382 18.91 18.61 49.17
N VAL A 383 18.91 17.37 49.60
CA VAL A 383 17.97 16.88 50.61
C VAL A 383 18.40 17.56 51.90
N PRO A 384 17.57 18.41 52.54
CA PRO A 384 17.85 18.84 53.90
C PRO A 384 17.84 17.58 54.76
N ALA A 385 18.91 17.36 55.54
CA ALA A 385 18.93 16.31 56.54
C ALA A 385 17.86 16.64 57.59
N GLY A 386 16.72 15.97 57.51
CA GLY A 386 15.59 16.13 58.41
C GLY A 386 14.88 14.79 58.57
N SER A 387 15.07 14.20 59.73
CA SER A 387 14.50 12.96 60.24
C SER A 387 12.98 12.85 60.06
N GLY A 388 12.52 11.70 59.59
CA GLY A 388 11.11 11.31 59.62
C GLY A 388 10.89 9.99 58.90
N ALA A 389 10.86 8.90 59.66
CA ALA A 389 10.55 7.56 59.15
C ALA A 389 9.13 7.54 58.58
N VAL A 390 9.02 7.30 57.27
CA VAL A 390 7.75 6.89 56.64
C VAL A 390 7.98 5.49 56.10
N GLU A 391 7.23 4.56 56.69
CA GLU A 391 7.18 3.14 56.41
C GLU A 391 6.92 2.88 54.92
N SER A 392 7.91 2.29 54.23
CA SER A 392 7.80 1.95 52.82
C SER A 392 7.06 0.64 52.66
N VAL A 393 5.84 0.71 52.11
CA VAL A 393 5.08 -0.44 51.61
C VAL A 393 5.96 -1.28 50.67
N PRO A 394 6.09 -2.61 50.85
CA PRO A 394 6.99 -3.42 50.05
C PRO A 394 6.44 -3.57 48.62
N ARG A 395 7.02 -2.83 47.67
CA ARG A 395 6.90 -3.18 46.25
C ARG A 395 7.55 -4.56 46.06
N LYS A 396 6.76 -5.56 45.63
CA LYS A 396 7.27 -6.85 45.16
C LYS A 396 8.46 -6.62 44.21
N ALA A 397 9.65 -6.92 44.70
CA ALA A 397 10.87 -6.92 43.91
C ALA A 397 10.73 -7.97 42.82
N VAL A 398 10.54 -7.53 41.58
CA VAL A 398 10.75 -8.40 40.41
C VAL A 398 12.25 -8.69 40.38
N PRO A 399 12.69 -9.95 40.50
CA PRO A 399 14.12 -10.26 40.52
C PRO A 399 14.75 -9.80 39.20
N ARG A 400 15.69 -8.85 39.28
CA ARG A 400 16.59 -8.47 38.19
C ARG A 400 17.56 -9.63 37.98
N ILE A 401 17.23 -10.52 37.06
CA ILE A 401 18.15 -11.58 36.62
C ILE A 401 19.18 -10.93 35.69
N ALA A 402 20.46 -11.04 36.08
CA ALA A 402 21.61 -10.61 35.30
C ALA A 402 21.61 -11.26 33.91
N VAL A 403 21.84 -10.45 32.88
CA VAL A 403 21.99 -10.91 31.50
C VAL A 403 23.34 -11.61 31.38
N ALA A 404 23.35 -12.94 31.44
CA ALA A 404 24.54 -13.71 31.06
C ALA A 404 24.82 -13.49 29.56
N PRO A 405 26.00 -12.99 29.18
CA PRO A 405 26.32 -12.66 27.79
C PRO A 405 26.79 -13.91 27.05
N GLY A 406 25.85 -14.82 26.72
CA GLY A 406 26.14 -16.03 25.96
C GLY A 406 26.21 -15.76 24.46
N SER A 407 27.35 -16.05 23.83
CA SER A 407 27.46 -16.32 22.40
C SER A 407 26.25 -17.15 21.94
N GLY A 408 25.47 -16.66 20.97
CA GLY A 408 24.19 -17.28 20.59
C GLY A 408 24.32 -18.79 20.43
N SER A 409 23.39 -19.55 20.99
CA SER A 409 23.33 -21.00 20.81
C SER A 409 23.41 -21.36 19.32
N GLY A 410 23.97 -22.53 18.97
CA GLY A 410 24.05 -22.97 17.57
C GLY A 410 22.71 -22.86 16.82
N TRP A 411 21.60 -23.07 17.53
CA TRP A 411 20.24 -22.87 17.04
C TRP A 411 19.91 -21.44 16.60
N HIS A 412 20.36 -20.41 17.32
CA HIS A 412 20.12 -19.02 16.91
C HIS A 412 20.88 -18.67 15.63
N ARG A 413 22.12 -19.16 15.47
CA ARG A 413 22.89 -18.98 14.23
C ARG A 413 22.24 -19.73 13.07
N ALA A 414 21.90 -21.00 13.26
CA ALA A 414 21.22 -21.80 12.23
C ALA A 414 19.91 -21.15 11.76
N MET A 415 19.08 -20.67 12.70
CA MET A 415 17.86 -19.93 12.39
C MET A 415 18.13 -18.68 11.55
N ALA A 416 19.09 -17.85 11.97
CA ALA A 416 19.45 -16.64 11.24
C ALA A 416 19.99 -16.96 9.83
N SER A 417 20.80 -18.01 9.69
CA SER A 417 21.29 -18.50 8.40
C SER A 417 20.15 -18.96 7.49
N VAL A 418 19.19 -19.75 8.00
CA VAL A 418 18.04 -20.22 7.21
C VAL A 418 17.22 -19.03 6.68
N VAL A 419 16.88 -18.08 7.54
CA VAL A 419 16.11 -16.89 7.12
C VAL A 419 16.91 -16.05 6.13
N ALA A 420 18.21 -15.86 6.36
CA ALA A 420 19.07 -15.11 5.43
C ALA A 420 19.18 -15.78 4.06
N VAL A 421 19.41 -17.10 4.01
CA VAL A 421 19.50 -17.85 2.75
C VAL A 421 18.19 -17.77 1.98
N LEU A 422 17.04 -17.97 2.64
CA LEU A 422 15.74 -17.83 2.00
C LEU A 422 15.51 -16.40 1.50
N ALA A 423 15.86 -15.39 2.29
CA ALA A 423 15.69 -13.99 1.91
C ALA A 423 16.53 -13.62 0.69
N VAL A 424 17.79 -14.05 0.65
CA VAL A 424 18.69 -13.86 -0.49
C VAL A 424 18.20 -14.64 -1.70
N GLY A 425 17.82 -15.91 -1.54
CA GLY A 425 17.31 -16.73 -2.65
C GLY A 425 16.06 -16.14 -3.30
N LEU A 426 15.09 -15.70 -2.49
CA LEU A 426 13.89 -15.01 -2.99
C LEU A 426 14.23 -13.68 -3.66
N ALA A 427 15.14 -12.90 -3.07
CA ALA A 427 15.56 -11.63 -3.65
C ALA A 427 16.26 -11.81 -5.00
N VAL A 428 17.13 -12.81 -5.14
CA VAL A 428 17.79 -13.17 -6.40
C VAL A 428 16.77 -13.62 -7.44
N MET A 429 15.78 -14.43 -7.05
CA MET A 429 14.70 -14.84 -7.98
C MET A 429 13.89 -13.62 -8.46
N ALA A 430 13.52 -12.72 -7.55
CA ALA A 430 12.82 -11.49 -7.88
C ALA A 430 13.67 -10.52 -8.71
N LEU A 431 15.00 -10.52 -8.52
CA LEU A 431 15.96 -9.77 -9.34
C LEU A 431 16.08 -10.33 -10.76
N ASN A 432 16.13 -11.65 -10.92
CA ASN A 432 16.28 -12.29 -12.24
C ASN A 432 15.06 -12.09 -13.15
N LEU A 433 13.89 -11.79 -12.58
CA LEU A 433 12.65 -11.50 -13.31
C LEU A 433 12.43 -9.99 -13.54
N TRP A 434 13.41 -9.17 -13.17
CA TRP A 434 13.41 -7.74 -13.48
C TRP A 434 13.71 -7.52 -14.98
N PRO A 435 12.90 -6.72 -15.70
CA PRO A 435 13.18 -6.37 -17.09
C PRO A 435 14.57 -5.71 -17.21
N GLY A 436 15.54 -6.44 -17.75
CA GLY A 436 16.90 -5.97 -17.98
C GLY A 436 18.04 -6.78 -17.33
N VAL A 437 17.77 -7.81 -16.51
CA VAL A 437 18.83 -8.65 -15.92
C VAL A 437 18.91 -10.05 -16.55
N THR A 438 17.82 -10.60 -17.09
CA THR A 438 17.88 -11.82 -17.92
C THR A 438 16.97 -11.69 -19.14
N THR A 439 17.44 -12.19 -20.28
CA THR A 439 16.73 -12.25 -21.57
C THR A 439 15.62 -13.32 -21.57
N ARG A 440 14.70 -13.22 -20.63
CA ARG A 440 13.33 -13.63 -20.90
C ARG A 440 12.50 -12.37 -20.81
N SER A 441 12.22 -11.77 -21.97
CA SER A 441 10.92 -11.13 -22.13
C SER A 441 9.93 -12.14 -21.56
N PRO A 442 9.24 -11.86 -20.44
CA PRO A 442 8.07 -12.64 -20.16
C PRO A 442 7.23 -12.40 -21.41
N ALA A 443 7.03 -13.45 -22.22
CA ALA A 443 5.83 -13.51 -23.03
C ALA A 443 4.75 -13.09 -22.05
N GLN A 444 4.14 -11.92 -22.28
CA GLN A 444 3.05 -11.46 -21.47
C GLN A 444 2.15 -12.67 -21.35
N VAL A 445 2.09 -13.26 -20.15
CA VAL A 445 0.92 -14.03 -19.79
C VAL A 445 -0.13 -12.95 -19.69
N ALA A 446 -0.69 -12.60 -20.85
CA ALA A 446 -1.85 -11.78 -20.97
C ALA A 446 -2.84 -12.44 -20.02
N ARG A 447 -3.10 -11.80 -18.89
CA ARG A 447 -4.30 -12.09 -18.13
C ARG A 447 -5.40 -11.86 -19.15
N GLN A 448 -5.96 -12.94 -19.70
CA GLN A 448 -6.90 -12.84 -20.81
C GLN A 448 -8.00 -11.88 -20.35
N GLU A 449 -8.11 -10.74 -21.02
CA GLU A 449 -9.28 -9.89 -20.88
C GLU A 449 -10.48 -10.80 -21.19
N VAL A 450 -11.34 -11.03 -20.20
CA VAL A 450 -12.55 -11.81 -20.44
C VAL A 450 -13.45 -10.91 -21.28
N THR A 451 -13.80 -11.37 -22.47
CA THR A 451 -14.66 -10.64 -23.40
C THR A 451 -15.99 -11.34 -23.59
N TYR A 452 -17.08 -10.59 -23.53
CA TYR A 452 -18.42 -11.06 -23.86
C TYR A 452 -18.89 -10.36 -25.13
N HIS A 453 -19.07 -11.10 -26.22
CA HIS A 453 -19.60 -10.53 -27.46
C HIS A 453 -21.08 -10.20 -27.29
N LEU A 454 -21.52 -9.10 -27.88
CA LEU A 454 -22.89 -8.64 -27.80
C LEU A 454 -23.87 -9.66 -28.41
N SER A 455 -23.44 -10.38 -29.45
CA SER A 455 -24.21 -11.46 -30.09
C SER A 455 -24.56 -12.62 -29.16
N ASP A 456 -23.82 -12.78 -28.07
CA ASP A 456 -24.00 -13.87 -27.10
C ASP A 456 -24.78 -13.41 -25.84
N LEU A 457 -25.20 -12.14 -25.80
CA LEU A 457 -25.92 -11.54 -24.67
C LEU A 457 -27.40 -11.32 -25.03
N PRO A 458 -28.30 -11.34 -24.03
CA PRO A 458 -29.69 -10.94 -24.24
C PRO A 458 -29.75 -9.44 -24.59
N MET A 459 -30.33 -9.14 -25.75
CA MET A 459 -30.49 -7.77 -26.25
C MET A 459 -31.98 -7.45 -26.39
N LEU A 460 -32.37 -6.25 -25.98
CA LEU A 460 -33.69 -5.70 -26.25
C LEU A 460 -33.60 -4.74 -27.44
N VAL A 461 -34.43 -4.97 -28.46
CA VAL A 461 -34.51 -4.15 -29.66
C VAL A 461 -35.80 -3.34 -29.60
N ASP A 462 -35.70 -2.03 -29.43
CA ASP A 462 -36.89 -1.17 -29.50
C ASP A 462 -37.06 -0.65 -30.93
N GLY A 463 -38.19 -1.02 -31.55
CA GLY A 463 -38.61 -0.57 -32.87
C GLY A 463 -39.92 0.22 -32.81
N THR A 464 -39.85 1.50 -33.21
CA THR A 464 -40.92 2.46 -33.51
C THR A 464 -41.57 3.24 -32.35
N SER A 465 -41.54 4.57 -32.49
CA SER A 465 -42.51 5.49 -31.89
C SER A 465 -43.47 5.97 -32.98
N THR A 466 -44.32 5.09 -33.53
CA THR A 466 -45.62 5.41 -34.17
C THR A 466 -46.28 4.12 -34.69
N PRO A 467 -47.57 3.85 -34.39
CA PRO A 467 -48.27 2.70 -34.93
C PRO A 467 -48.67 2.96 -36.39
N SER A 468 -48.14 2.18 -37.34
CA SER A 468 -48.60 2.18 -38.74
C SER A 468 -49.31 0.87 -39.04
N SER A 469 -50.57 0.99 -39.45
CA SER A 469 -51.45 -0.07 -39.89
C SER A 469 -51.13 -0.49 -41.33
N ALA A 470 -50.19 -1.43 -41.51
CA ALA A 470 -50.03 -2.19 -42.75
C ALA A 470 -49.42 -3.57 -42.43
N PRO A 471 -49.73 -4.63 -43.21
CA PRO A 471 -49.24 -5.97 -42.93
C PRO A 471 -47.72 -6.02 -43.09
N LEU A 472 -47.03 -6.39 -42.01
CA LEU A 472 -45.58 -6.54 -41.94
C LEU A 472 -45.10 -7.66 -42.86
N SER A 473 -44.25 -7.34 -43.84
CA SER A 473 -43.28 -8.30 -44.37
C SER A 473 -42.19 -8.52 -43.32
N PRO A 474 -41.68 -9.75 -43.14
CA PRO A 474 -40.66 -10.02 -42.16
C PRO A 474 -39.33 -9.43 -42.64
N THR A 475 -38.48 -9.05 -41.68
CA THR A 475 -37.04 -8.77 -41.83
C THR A 475 -36.67 -7.34 -42.21
N VAL A 476 -36.58 -6.45 -41.22
CA VAL A 476 -35.30 -5.78 -40.88
C VAL A 476 -35.29 -5.49 -39.37
N ALA A 477 -34.81 -6.47 -38.60
CA ALA A 477 -34.51 -6.36 -37.17
C ALA A 477 -33.02 -6.68 -36.98
N ALA A 478 -32.44 -6.30 -35.84
CA ALA A 478 -31.02 -6.53 -35.62
C ALA A 478 -30.67 -8.02 -35.71
N ALA A 479 -29.71 -8.35 -36.59
CA ALA A 479 -29.34 -9.73 -36.89
C ALA A 479 -27.85 -9.95 -36.59
N PRO A 480 -27.51 -10.92 -35.72
CA PRO A 480 -26.12 -11.32 -35.52
C PRO A 480 -25.62 -12.18 -36.70
N GLY A 481 -24.41 -11.92 -37.19
CA GLY A 481 -23.83 -12.68 -38.29
C GLY A 481 -22.40 -12.26 -38.63
N ALA A 482 -21.77 -12.97 -39.57
CA ALA A 482 -20.46 -12.58 -40.09
C ALA A 482 -20.62 -11.48 -41.16
N VAL A 483 -19.77 -10.45 -41.12
CA VAL A 483 -19.79 -9.33 -42.07
C VAL A 483 -18.36 -9.04 -42.54
N THR A 484 -18.20 -8.64 -43.80
CA THR A 484 -16.91 -8.17 -44.32
C THR A 484 -16.92 -6.65 -44.42
N VAL A 485 -16.02 -5.99 -43.71
CA VAL A 485 -15.86 -4.53 -43.67
C VAL A 485 -14.48 -4.20 -44.24
N HIS A 486 -14.43 -3.43 -45.34
CA HIS A 486 -13.19 -3.04 -46.05
C HIS A 486 -12.18 -4.19 -46.30
N GLY A 487 -12.66 -5.41 -46.55
CA GLY A 487 -11.81 -6.58 -46.80
C GLY A 487 -11.43 -7.39 -45.57
N GLU A 488 -11.82 -6.94 -44.37
CA GLU A 488 -11.68 -7.70 -43.12
C GLU A 488 -12.98 -8.41 -42.74
N VAL A 489 -12.90 -9.70 -42.40
CA VAL A 489 -14.05 -10.52 -42.01
C VAL A 489 -14.23 -10.48 -40.51
N TYR A 490 -15.37 -9.97 -40.06
CA TYR A 490 -15.80 -9.94 -38.67
C TYR A 490 -16.82 -11.07 -38.45
N PRO A 491 -16.48 -12.16 -37.73
CA PRO A 491 -17.35 -13.32 -37.58
C PRO A 491 -18.56 -13.07 -36.67
N ARG A 492 -18.52 -11.98 -35.90
CA ARG A 492 -19.55 -11.59 -34.92
C ARG A 492 -19.84 -10.10 -35.11
N ALA A 493 -20.82 -9.78 -35.94
CA ALA A 493 -21.32 -8.42 -36.12
C ALA A 493 -22.80 -8.36 -35.78
N VAL A 494 -23.29 -7.18 -35.42
CA VAL A 494 -24.70 -6.87 -35.22
C VAL A 494 -25.08 -5.79 -36.22
N LEU A 495 -25.94 -6.14 -37.18
CA LEU A 495 -26.48 -5.20 -38.14
C LEU A 495 -27.70 -4.50 -37.55
N THR A 496 -27.84 -3.20 -37.80
CA THR A 496 -28.92 -2.38 -37.27
C THR A 496 -29.52 -1.50 -38.36
N ALA A 497 -30.85 -1.42 -38.46
CA ALA A 497 -31.50 -0.51 -39.40
C ALA A 497 -31.93 0.77 -38.69
N ALA A 498 -31.43 1.90 -39.18
CA ALA A 498 -31.70 3.21 -38.61
C ALA A 498 -33.16 3.65 -38.85
N PRO A 499 -33.85 4.20 -37.82
CA PRO A 499 -33.40 4.35 -36.45
C PRO A 499 -33.54 3.06 -35.63
N SER A 500 -32.51 2.72 -34.87
CA SER A 500 -32.56 1.59 -33.94
C SER A 500 -31.92 1.91 -32.59
N ARG A 501 -32.44 1.29 -31.53
CA ARG A 501 -31.84 1.27 -30.20
C ARG A 501 -31.71 -0.18 -29.73
N LEU A 502 -30.47 -0.62 -29.52
CA LEU A 502 -30.15 -1.92 -28.94
C LEU A 502 -29.75 -1.73 -27.48
N ARG A 503 -30.59 -2.20 -26.56
CA ARG A 503 -30.32 -2.14 -25.13
C ARG A 503 -29.76 -3.47 -24.64
N VAL A 504 -28.61 -3.43 -23.97
CA VAL A 504 -27.92 -4.60 -23.44
C VAL A 504 -27.47 -4.33 -22.01
N GLN A 505 -27.63 -5.32 -21.13
CA GLN A 505 -27.09 -5.25 -19.78
C GLN A 505 -25.62 -5.72 -19.77
N PRO A 506 -24.65 -4.88 -19.38
CA PRO A 506 -23.26 -5.30 -19.28
C PRO A 506 -23.08 -6.43 -18.25
N PRO A 507 -22.30 -7.48 -18.55
CA PRO A 507 -21.97 -8.48 -17.55
C PRO A 507 -21.19 -7.88 -16.37
N ALA A 508 -21.34 -8.47 -15.18
CA ALA A 508 -20.71 -7.96 -13.98
C ALA A 508 -19.16 -7.94 -14.10
N GLY A 509 -18.54 -6.82 -13.72
CA GLY A 509 -17.08 -6.64 -13.80
C GLY A 509 -16.58 -6.15 -15.17
N CYS A 510 -17.48 -5.96 -16.14
CA CYS A 510 -17.15 -5.39 -17.43
C CYS A 510 -17.23 -3.87 -17.40
N GLY A 511 -16.16 -3.22 -17.86
CA GLY A 511 -16.05 -1.77 -17.77
C GLY A 511 -15.77 -1.05 -19.08
N ARG A 512 -15.57 -1.80 -20.17
CA ARG A 512 -15.39 -1.20 -21.50
C ARG A 512 -16.23 -1.90 -22.54
N LEU A 513 -16.74 -1.16 -23.50
CA LEU A 513 -17.36 -1.66 -24.73
C LEU A 513 -16.42 -1.36 -25.88
N ARG A 514 -16.00 -2.38 -26.62
CA ARG A 514 -15.23 -2.22 -27.87
C ARG A 514 -16.08 -2.69 -29.05
N ALA A 515 -16.00 -1.96 -30.15
CA ALA A 515 -16.60 -2.36 -31.43
C ALA A 515 -15.84 -1.68 -32.58
N VAL A 516 -16.08 -2.15 -33.80
CA VAL A 516 -15.77 -1.43 -35.03
C VAL A 516 -17.10 -0.98 -35.63
N ILE A 517 -17.24 0.30 -35.94
CA ILE A 517 -18.46 0.86 -36.55
C ILE A 517 -18.23 1.17 -38.01
N ASP A 518 -19.21 0.83 -38.84
CA ASP A 518 -19.17 1.14 -40.27
C ASP A 518 -20.57 1.21 -40.89
N VAL A 519 -20.67 1.85 -42.06
CA VAL A 519 -21.89 1.94 -42.87
C VAL A 519 -22.09 0.63 -43.64
N GLY A 520 -23.35 0.19 -43.77
CA GLY A 520 -23.72 -1.00 -44.55
C GLY A 520 -23.46 -0.87 -46.05
N ALA A 521 -23.86 -1.88 -46.83
CA ALA A 521 -23.53 -1.99 -48.25
C ALA A 521 -24.21 -0.94 -49.17
N ASP A 522 -25.08 -0.09 -48.63
CA ASP A 522 -25.82 0.96 -49.34
C ASP A 522 -25.11 2.31 -49.18
N ASP A 523 -25.24 3.23 -50.15
CA ASP A 523 -24.63 4.58 -50.10
C ASP A 523 -25.37 5.55 -49.14
N ALA A 524 -25.83 5.02 -48.01
CA ALA A 524 -26.66 5.72 -47.05
C ALA A 524 -25.83 6.33 -45.91
N GLU A 525 -26.32 7.42 -45.33
CA GLU A 525 -25.66 8.09 -44.20
C GLU A 525 -26.13 7.55 -42.86
N VAL A 526 -25.19 7.21 -41.96
CA VAL A 526 -25.47 6.61 -40.65
C VAL A 526 -24.66 7.31 -39.56
N ALA A 527 -25.27 7.53 -38.40
CA ALA A 527 -24.58 7.97 -37.18
C ALA A 527 -24.74 6.92 -36.08
N PHE A 528 -23.68 6.73 -35.30
CA PHE A 528 -23.59 5.78 -34.20
C PHE A 528 -23.42 6.53 -32.88
N ALA A 529 -24.14 6.09 -31.86
CA ALA A 529 -23.96 6.59 -30.51
C ALA A 529 -24.04 5.46 -29.49
N VAL A 530 -23.29 5.59 -28.40
CA VAL A 530 -23.36 4.69 -27.24
C VAL A 530 -23.83 5.50 -26.05
N ARG A 531 -24.85 4.99 -25.35
CA ARG A 531 -25.34 5.57 -24.09
C ARG A 531 -25.20 4.57 -22.95
N ALA A 532 -24.71 5.02 -21.80
CA ALA A 532 -24.63 4.26 -20.57
C ALA A 532 -25.62 4.87 -19.56
N ASP A 533 -26.63 4.11 -19.12
CA ASP A 533 -27.71 4.61 -18.26
C ASP A 533 -28.32 5.94 -18.77
N ASP A 534 -28.68 5.96 -20.07
CA ASP A 534 -29.18 7.11 -20.84
C ASP A 534 -28.21 8.29 -21.05
N VAL A 535 -27.01 8.26 -20.45
CA VAL A 535 -25.95 9.27 -20.66
C VAL A 535 -25.16 8.95 -21.92
N LEU A 536 -25.04 9.93 -22.83
CA LEU A 536 -24.23 9.82 -24.04
C LEU A 536 -22.74 9.73 -23.66
N VAL A 537 -22.09 8.62 -24.04
CA VAL A 537 -20.66 8.35 -23.76
C VAL A 537 -19.80 8.28 -25.02
N PHE A 538 -20.42 8.09 -26.18
CA PHE A 538 -19.78 8.14 -27.49
C PHE A 538 -20.77 8.55 -28.57
N GLU A 539 -20.30 9.32 -29.56
CA GLU A 539 -21.04 9.69 -30.77
C GLU A 539 -20.06 9.84 -31.94
N SER A 540 -20.38 9.24 -33.09
CA SER A 540 -19.50 9.23 -34.26
C SER A 540 -19.67 10.42 -35.20
N GLY A 541 -20.77 11.18 -35.06
CA GLY A 541 -21.27 12.02 -36.14
C GLY A 541 -21.83 11.20 -37.32
N VAL A 542 -22.28 11.88 -38.38
CA VAL A 542 -22.77 11.24 -39.61
C VAL A 542 -21.60 10.70 -40.41
N ARG A 543 -21.72 9.46 -40.88
CA ARG A 543 -20.73 8.75 -41.69
C ARG A 543 -21.35 8.28 -43.00
N SER A 544 -20.53 8.19 -44.03
CA SER A 544 -20.86 7.55 -45.30
C SER A 544 -19.90 6.40 -45.62
N ARG A 545 -20.17 5.67 -46.69
CA ARG A 545 -19.30 4.59 -47.19
C ARG A 545 -17.91 5.07 -47.64
N SER A 546 -17.72 6.38 -47.88
CA SER A 546 -16.38 6.89 -48.20
C SER A 546 -15.47 7.01 -46.98
N ASP A 547 -16.05 6.98 -45.78
CA ASP A 547 -15.29 6.99 -44.53
C ASP A 547 -14.69 5.61 -44.25
N GLN A 548 -13.55 5.60 -43.55
CA GLN A 548 -12.97 4.35 -43.07
C GLN A 548 -13.76 3.84 -41.86
N ALA A 549 -13.82 2.52 -41.67
CA ALA A 549 -14.34 1.95 -40.43
C ALA A 549 -13.60 2.49 -39.19
N GLU A 550 -14.32 2.77 -38.10
CA GLU A 550 -13.74 3.31 -36.87
C GLU A 550 -13.79 2.30 -35.74
N GLN A 551 -12.67 2.14 -35.05
CA GLN A 551 -12.60 1.35 -33.83
C GLN A 551 -12.93 2.22 -32.61
N ILE A 552 -13.92 1.77 -31.84
CA ILE A 552 -14.37 2.46 -30.62
C ILE A 552 -14.01 1.65 -29.37
N ASP A 553 -13.63 2.33 -28.30
CA ASP A 553 -13.34 1.76 -26.98
C ASP A 553 -13.90 2.70 -25.90
N VAL A 554 -15.10 2.37 -25.41
CA VAL A 554 -15.96 3.26 -24.62
C VAL A 554 -16.04 2.78 -23.17
N ASP A 555 -15.90 3.69 -22.20
CA ASP A 555 -16.02 3.38 -20.77
C ASP A 555 -17.50 3.21 -20.36
N VAL A 556 -17.81 2.04 -19.78
CA VAL A 556 -19.15 1.65 -19.29
C VAL A 556 -19.08 1.08 -17.86
N THR A 557 -18.03 1.39 -17.09
CA THR A 557 -17.63 0.79 -15.79
C THR A 557 -18.72 0.72 -14.71
N ARG A 558 -19.86 1.41 -14.85
CA ARG A 558 -20.96 1.41 -13.87
C ARG A 558 -22.36 1.42 -14.49
N ALA A 559 -22.48 1.11 -15.77
CA ALA A 559 -23.76 1.16 -16.47
C ALA A 559 -24.65 -0.03 -16.05
N SER A 560 -25.87 0.25 -15.64
CA SER A 560 -26.91 -0.76 -15.43
C SER A 560 -27.45 -1.29 -16.77
N PHE A 561 -27.46 -0.45 -17.81
CA PHE A 561 -27.69 -0.82 -19.20
C PHE A 561 -26.88 0.07 -20.16
N VAL A 562 -26.57 -0.48 -21.33
CA VAL A 562 -25.90 0.23 -22.42
C VAL A 562 -26.77 0.17 -23.66
N ASP A 563 -26.99 1.32 -24.28
CA ASP A 563 -27.73 1.45 -25.53
C ASP A 563 -26.76 1.74 -26.69
N LEU A 564 -26.81 0.91 -27.72
CA LEU A 564 -26.18 1.15 -29.01
C LEU A 564 -27.26 1.74 -29.92
N VAL A 565 -27.06 2.98 -30.35
CA VAL A 565 -28.02 3.74 -31.13
C VAL A 565 -27.46 3.93 -32.54
N THR A 566 -28.26 3.56 -33.52
CA THR A 566 -27.97 3.80 -34.95
C THR A 566 -29.04 4.73 -35.49
N SER A 567 -28.66 5.88 -36.01
CA SER A 567 -29.57 6.86 -36.62
C SER A 567 -29.14 7.20 -38.05
N SER A 568 -30.05 7.73 -38.85
CA SER A 568 -29.79 8.12 -40.23
C SER A 568 -30.62 9.35 -40.57
N PRO A 569 -30.03 10.38 -41.22
CA PRO A 569 -30.78 11.56 -41.65
C PRO A 569 -31.88 11.23 -42.67
N SER A 570 -31.64 10.25 -43.55
CA SER A 570 -32.56 9.81 -44.60
C SER A 570 -33.48 8.66 -44.19
N GLY A 571 -33.18 7.99 -43.07
CA GLY A 571 -33.89 6.80 -42.59
C GLY A 571 -33.60 5.55 -43.43
N GLY A 572 -33.79 4.36 -42.84
CA GLY A 572 -33.69 3.07 -43.56
C GLY A 572 -32.26 2.59 -43.84
N ALA A 573 -31.24 3.34 -43.43
CA ALA A 573 -29.83 2.97 -43.59
C ALA A 573 -29.42 1.84 -42.64
N VAL A 574 -28.55 0.93 -43.09
CA VAL A 574 -27.99 -0.14 -42.26
C VAL A 574 -26.66 0.30 -41.64
N GLY A 575 -26.58 0.28 -40.32
CA GLY A 575 -25.33 0.44 -39.57
C GLY A 575 -24.76 -0.91 -39.14
N VAL A 576 -23.44 -1.05 -39.24
CA VAL A 576 -22.68 -2.24 -38.86
C VAL A 576 -21.97 -1.99 -37.53
N TRP A 577 -22.30 -2.77 -36.51
CA TRP A 577 -21.49 -2.90 -35.31
C TRP A 577 -20.69 -4.21 -35.42
N ALA A 578 -19.45 -4.12 -35.87
CA ALA A 578 -18.54 -5.25 -36.07
C ALA A 578 -17.76 -5.57 -34.77
N ASP A 579 -17.72 -6.85 -34.41
CA ASP A 579 -17.14 -7.37 -33.17
C ASP A 579 -17.49 -6.59 -31.88
N PRO A 580 -18.78 -6.23 -31.65
CA PRO A 580 -19.16 -5.51 -30.44
C PRO A 580 -19.01 -6.44 -29.24
N ARG A 581 -18.19 -6.04 -28.26
CA ARG A 581 -17.88 -6.84 -27.08
C ARG A 581 -17.62 -6.01 -25.83
N PHE A 582 -18.09 -6.52 -24.70
CA PHE A 582 -17.70 -6.02 -23.40
C PHE A 582 -16.37 -6.61 -22.99
N VAL A 583 -15.48 -5.76 -22.46
CA VAL A 583 -14.15 -6.12 -21.96
C VAL A 583 -14.16 -5.97 -20.46
N CYS A 584 -13.84 -7.06 -19.77
CA CYS A 584 -13.92 -7.14 -18.32
C CYS A 584 -12.53 -7.13 -17.70
N SER A 585 -12.37 -6.28 -16.69
CA SER A 585 -11.13 -6.26 -15.93
C SER A 585 -11.10 -7.49 -15.03
N PRO A 586 -9.96 -8.18 -14.91
CA PRO A 586 -9.81 -9.36 -14.07
C PRO A 586 -9.94 -9.07 -12.57
#